data_AF-A0A9P8VE35-F1
#
_entry.id   AF-A0A9P8VE35-F1
#
_cell.length_a   1.000
_cell.length_b   1.000
_cell.length_c   1.000
_cell.angle_alpha   90.00
_cell.angle_beta   90.00
_cell.angle_gamma   90.00
#
_symmetry.space_group_name_H-M   'P 1'
#
loop_
_entity.id
_entity.type
_entity.pdbx_description
1 polymer ?
#
loop_
_entity_poly.entity_id
_entity_poly.type
_entity_poly.pdbx_seq_one_letter_code
_entity_poly.pdbx_strand_id
1 'polypeptide(L)'
;MSLLQARIQLLEEILQLHSIDVDASIAILDAQREGVDGDGPLGTLPAYSSSLAFDQMCADLEGALYLDEPIDETEVLGSEARFFGATSGRLELQPLQPAEVGSSSEKEQTEIMGIDDIVSPELCEHLVSLYFEWEQPWFQMVDEMLFRESLHNGGPYSSTFLLLCILAVGSRYSDKVDARTDPDDPRTAGRLFAERAEALMRSDIETPSIPTIQALAIIGTYQMASGPFLGWLHHGMANRLMLDTGLNIHHRAVTGITALPPHEVRLRRQIYWALYCNDKLWANYSGRICTMLDSQATVPLPSPLSEDMPGQNRSHLITLQRAMITHCQILERILTRLYGPKRLVSNMERRGFFDSCILTLKGWHYSLPRELKAKAAEGTTGVSPHALILGMVYHTSVCLLSKPFLPQEYPDKGLLEIDGVPSRASVANLEAAGEICTLAETYREVFGGFRRSPLTATHCTLTAALVIMHLSADAPGALSVMGSSSAVLAHSQ
;
A
#
# COMPACT_ATOMS: atom_id res chain seq x y z
N MET A 1 -26.35 -7.11 -16.64
CA MET A 1 -27.62 -6.64 -17.24
C MET A 1 -28.58 -7.80 -17.52
N SER A 2 -28.19 -8.83 -18.28
CA SER A 2 -29.08 -9.97 -18.65
C SER A 2 -29.62 -10.79 -17.47
N LEU A 3 -28.80 -11.08 -16.45
CA LEU A 3 -29.23 -11.82 -15.25
C LEU A 3 -30.28 -11.07 -14.42
N LEU A 4 -30.19 -9.74 -14.40
CA LEU A 4 -31.10 -8.89 -13.64
C LEU A 4 -32.45 -8.76 -14.36
N GLN A 5 -32.43 -8.63 -15.69
CA GLN A 5 -33.64 -8.69 -16.53
C GLN A 5 -34.34 -10.05 -16.45
N ALA A 6 -33.59 -11.15 -16.47
CA ALA A 6 -34.16 -12.49 -16.30
C ALA A 6 -34.80 -12.69 -14.92
N ARG A 7 -34.19 -12.15 -13.86
CA ARG A 7 -34.75 -12.17 -12.51
C ARG A 7 -36.04 -11.34 -12.41
N ILE A 8 -36.08 -10.18 -13.05
CA ILE A 8 -37.26 -9.31 -13.09
C ILE A 8 -38.41 -10.03 -13.81
N GLN A 9 -38.16 -10.60 -15.00
CA GLN A 9 -39.18 -11.36 -15.73
C GLN A 9 -39.71 -12.55 -14.92
N LEU A 10 -38.83 -13.31 -14.27
CA LEU A 10 -39.25 -14.43 -13.42
C LEU A 10 -40.14 -13.97 -12.26
N LEU A 11 -39.82 -12.82 -11.65
CA LEU A 11 -40.62 -12.25 -10.56
C LEU A 11 -41.97 -11.75 -11.07
N GLU A 12 -42.01 -11.08 -12.22
CA GLU A 12 -43.24 -10.66 -12.87
C GLU A 12 -44.14 -11.85 -13.21
N GLU A 13 -43.57 -12.93 -13.76
CA GLU A 13 -44.29 -14.18 -14.02
C GLU A 13 -44.84 -14.81 -12.74
N ILE A 14 -44.04 -14.87 -11.66
CA ILE A 14 -44.48 -15.40 -10.35
C ILE A 14 -45.64 -14.56 -9.79
N LEU A 15 -45.56 -13.24 -9.89
CA LEU A 15 -46.60 -12.32 -9.39
C LEU A 15 -47.91 -12.49 -10.17
N GLN A 16 -47.83 -12.61 -11.50
CA GLN A 16 -48.99 -12.91 -12.35
C GLN A 16 -49.61 -14.28 -12.01
N LEU A 17 -48.79 -15.30 -11.74
CA LEU A 17 -49.24 -16.65 -11.40
C LEU A 17 -50.02 -16.70 -10.07
N HIS A 18 -49.74 -15.77 -9.15
CA HIS A 18 -50.44 -15.65 -7.87
C HIS A 18 -51.61 -14.65 -7.91
N SER A 19 -52.00 -14.16 -9.10
CA SER A 19 -53.07 -13.16 -9.28
C SER A 19 -52.85 -11.88 -8.46
N ILE A 20 -51.58 -11.52 -8.22
CA ILE A 20 -51.22 -10.29 -7.53
C ILE A 20 -51.24 -9.17 -8.58
N ASP A 21 -52.20 -8.26 -8.43
CA ASP A 21 -52.28 -7.05 -9.25
C ASP A 21 -51.12 -6.13 -8.89
N VAL A 22 -50.11 -6.11 -9.76
CA VAL A 22 -48.88 -5.35 -9.59
C VAL A 22 -49.17 -3.85 -9.61
N ASP A 23 -50.10 -3.39 -10.46
CA ASP A 23 -50.48 -1.99 -10.57
C ASP A 23 -51.25 -1.52 -9.34
N ALA A 24 -52.13 -2.36 -8.79
CA ALA A 24 -52.81 -2.08 -7.51
C ALA A 24 -51.82 -2.05 -6.34
N SER A 25 -50.83 -2.95 -6.33
CA SER A 25 -49.79 -3.00 -5.28
C SER A 25 -48.85 -1.79 -5.34
N ILE A 26 -48.50 -1.34 -6.55
CA ILE A 26 -47.74 -0.10 -6.78
C ILE A 26 -48.57 1.11 -6.33
N ALA A 27 -49.85 1.18 -6.69
CA ALA A 27 -50.74 2.25 -6.26
C ALA A 27 -50.90 2.33 -4.73
N ILE A 28 -50.92 1.18 -4.03
CA ILE A 28 -50.92 1.14 -2.56
C ILE A 28 -49.60 1.67 -1.99
N LEU A 29 -48.46 1.32 -2.59
CA LEU A 29 -47.15 1.80 -2.17
C LEU A 29 -46.95 3.30 -2.44
N ASP A 30 -47.47 3.80 -3.56
CA ASP A 30 -47.45 5.23 -3.89
C ASP A 30 -48.40 6.02 -2.98
N ALA A 31 -49.59 5.49 -2.66
CA ALA A 31 -50.48 6.09 -1.66
C ALA A 31 -49.87 6.07 -0.24
N GLN A 32 -49.08 5.05 0.10
CA GLN A 32 -48.30 5.01 1.35
C GLN A 32 -47.13 6.00 1.36
N ARG A 33 -46.58 6.35 0.18
CA ARG A 33 -45.58 7.40 0.02
C ARG A 33 -46.18 8.79 0.11
N GLU A 34 -47.34 9.02 -0.50
CA GLU A 34 -48.07 10.30 -0.45
C GLU A 34 -48.71 10.56 0.92
N GLY A 35 -48.99 9.53 1.71
CA GLY A 35 -49.41 9.64 3.12
C GLY A 35 -48.30 10.09 4.09
N VAL A 36 -47.06 10.26 3.63
CA VAL A 36 -45.92 10.77 4.41
C VAL A 36 -45.67 12.27 4.17
N ASP A 37 -46.34 12.89 3.19
CA ASP A 37 -46.28 14.35 2.93
C ASP A 37 -47.39 15.12 3.69
N GLY A 38 -47.64 14.71 4.94
CA GLY A 38 -48.45 15.47 5.89
C GLY A 38 -47.57 16.41 6.71
N ASP A 39 -47.71 17.70 6.47
CA ASP A 39 -47.04 18.84 7.10
C ASP A 39 -47.26 18.91 8.64
N GLY A 40 -46.59 18.02 9.36
CA GLY A 40 -46.46 17.97 10.82
C GLY A 40 -44.97 17.88 11.17
N PRO A 41 -44.52 18.42 12.32
CA PRO A 41 -43.11 18.68 12.55
C PRO A 41 -42.33 17.38 12.42
N LEU A 42 -41.50 17.32 11.37
CA LEU A 42 -40.55 16.25 11.10
C LEU A 42 -39.90 15.88 12.43
N GLY A 43 -40.25 14.70 12.93
CA GLY A 43 -39.43 13.99 13.89
C GLY A 43 -38.05 13.96 13.28
N THR A 44 -37.15 14.70 13.91
CA THR A 44 -35.75 14.77 13.56
C THR A 44 -35.23 13.33 13.47
N LEU A 45 -35.05 12.84 12.24
CA LEU A 45 -33.95 11.92 11.95
C LEU A 45 -32.75 12.54 12.68
N PRO A 46 -32.04 11.80 13.55
CA PRO A 46 -31.00 12.39 14.38
C PRO A 46 -30.08 13.12 13.42
N ALA A 47 -30.12 14.45 13.50
CA ALA A 47 -29.35 15.31 12.62
C ALA A 47 -27.94 14.75 12.66
N TYR A 48 -27.44 14.36 11.48
CA TYR A 48 -26.02 14.14 11.27
C TYR A 48 -25.29 15.16 12.12
N SER A 49 -24.55 14.70 13.13
CA SER A 49 -23.50 15.43 13.84
C SER A 49 -23.71 16.95 13.80
N SER A 50 -24.28 17.57 14.84
CA SER A 50 -24.41 19.03 15.00
C SER A 50 -23.33 19.78 14.22
N SER A 51 -23.66 20.79 13.41
CA SER A 51 -22.69 21.54 12.57
C SER A 51 -21.31 21.68 13.23
N LEU A 52 -21.29 22.06 14.51
CA LEU A 52 -20.11 22.16 15.37
C LEU A 52 -19.21 20.90 15.43
N ALA A 53 -19.77 19.69 15.51
CA ALA A 53 -19.01 18.44 15.53
C ALA A 53 -18.46 18.08 14.15
N PHE A 54 -19.14 18.45 13.07
CA PHE A 54 -18.62 18.34 11.71
C PHE A 54 -17.52 19.38 11.45
N ASP A 55 -17.75 20.62 11.87
CA ASP A 55 -16.79 21.72 11.80
C ASP A 55 -15.54 21.41 12.63
N GLN A 56 -15.70 20.83 13.82
CA GLN A 56 -14.58 20.35 14.63
C GLN A 56 -13.84 19.22 13.91
N MET A 57 -14.54 18.22 13.35
CA MET A 57 -13.92 17.14 12.57
C MET A 57 -13.11 17.66 11.37
N CYS A 58 -13.61 18.71 10.70
CA CYS A 58 -12.92 19.35 9.58
C CYS A 58 -11.70 20.17 10.03
N ALA A 59 -11.81 20.95 11.11
CA ALA A 59 -10.69 21.69 11.70
C ALA A 59 -9.58 20.76 12.20
N ASP A 60 -9.99 19.58 12.62
CA ASP A 60 -9.13 18.53 13.10
C ASP A 60 -8.33 17.85 11.97
N LEU A 61 -8.92 17.63 10.79
CA LEU A 61 -8.30 16.84 9.72
C LEU A 61 -6.96 17.44 9.24
N GLU A 62 -5.88 16.71 9.46
CA GLU A 62 -4.54 17.11 9.00
C GLU A 62 -4.27 16.56 7.58
N GLY A 63 -3.96 17.47 6.67
CA GLY A 63 -3.62 17.16 5.28
C GLY A 63 -3.62 18.43 4.43
N ALA A 64 -3.03 18.34 3.26
CA ALA A 64 -2.97 19.45 2.33
C ALA A 64 -3.41 19.01 0.94
N LEU A 65 -4.09 19.94 0.26
CA LEU A 65 -4.21 19.89 -1.18
C LEU A 65 -2.94 20.49 -1.79
N TYR A 66 -2.40 19.85 -2.81
CA TYR A 66 -1.29 20.37 -3.60
C TYR A 66 -1.67 20.36 -5.07
N LEU A 67 -1.14 21.32 -5.83
CA LEU A 67 -1.26 21.35 -7.28
C LEU A 67 -0.05 20.60 -7.83
N ASP A 68 -0.25 19.63 -8.73
CA ASP A 68 0.86 19.22 -9.59
C ASP A 68 1.13 20.39 -10.54
N GLU A 69 2.36 20.92 -10.52
CA GLU A 69 2.81 21.78 -11.60
C GLU A 69 2.92 20.90 -12.86
N PRO A 70 2.34 21.33 -13.99
CA PRO A 70 2.35 20.54 -15.21
C PRO A 70 3.80 20.28 -15.61
N ILE A 71 4.10 19.02 -15.95
CA ILE A 71 5.42 18.57 -16.40
C ILE A 71 5.77 19.21 -17.77
N ASP A 72 4.80 19.81 -18.45
CA ASP A 72 4.93 20.46 -19.76
C ASP A 72 4.07 21.74 -19.82
N GLU A 73 4.62 22.85 -20.32
CA GLU A 73 3.91 24.14 -20.47
C GLU A 73 2.77 24.09 -21.50
N THR A 74 2.61 22.97 -22.20
CA THR A 74 1.68 22.82 -23.33
C THR A 74 0.37 22.10 -23.02
N GLU A 75 0.22 21.42 -21.88
CA GLU A 75 -1.05 20.83 -21.44
C GLU A 75 -1.74 21.68 -20.36
N VAL A 76 -2.55 22.65 -20.80
CA VAL A 76 -3.53 23.34 -19.95
C VAL A 76 -4.74 22.43 -19.70
N LEU A 77 -4.51 21.27 -19.08
CA LEU A 77 -5.56 20.58 -18.33
C LEU A 77 -5.45 21.11 -16.90
N GLY A 78 -6.50 21.79 -16.43
CA GLY A 78 -6.52 22.50 -15.15
C GLY A 78 -5.86 21.66 -14.05
N SER A 79 -4.90 22.25 -13.36
CA SER A 79 -4.19 21.58 -12.25
C SER A 79 -5.20 21.24 -11.17
N GLU A 80 -5.69 20.01 -11.17
CA GLU A 80 -6.59 19.53 -10.13
C GLU A 80 -5.80 19.34 -8.83
N ALA A 81 -6.30 19.93 -7.76
CA ALA A 81 -5.66 19.84 -6.46
C ALA A 81 -5.81 18.41 -5.89
N ARG A 82 -4.69 17.81 -5.50
CA ARG A 82 -4.61 16.42 -5.00
C ARG A 82 -4.31 16.41 -3.50
N PHE A 83 -4.84 15.42 -2.79
CA PHE A 83 -4.68 15.31 -1.34
C PHE A 83 -3.48 14.45 -0.91
N PHE A 84 -2.76 14.92 0.10
CA PHE A 84 -1.86 14.13 0.95
C PHE A 84 -2.16 14.39 2.44
N GLY A 85 -2.07 13.34 3.26
CA GLY A 85 -2.36 13.42 4.70
C GLY A 85 -1.11 13.42 5.58
N ALA A 86 -1.31 13.58 6.89
CA ALA A 86 -0.27 13.79 7.90
C ALA A 86 0.75 12.66 8.11
N THR A 87 0.50 11.45 7.62
CA THR A 87 1.46 10.35 7.70
C THR A 87 2.50 10.39 6.59
N SER A 88 2.28 11.20 5.55
CA SER A 88 3.15 11.23 4.36
C SER A 88 4.52 11.85 4.58
N GLY A 89 4.68 12.65 5.65
CA GLY A 89 5.88 13.46 5.88
C GLY A 89 6.05 14.64 4.91
N ARG A 90 5.08 14.87 4.01
CA ARG A 90 5.13 15.95 3.01
C ARG A 90 4.72 17.31 3.56
N LEU A 91 3.90 17.35 4.61
CA LEU A 91 3.42 18.60 5.20
C LEU A 91 4.58 19.38 5.83
N GLU A 92 5.57 18.66 6.35
CA GLU A 92 6.73 19.17 7.05
C GLU A 92 7.85 19.66 6.11
N LEU A 93 7.74 19.42 4.79
CA LEU A 93 8.78 19.72 3.79
C LEU A 93 8.43 20.89 2.83
N GLN A 94 7.33 21.61 3.04
CA GLN A 94 6.93 22.71 2.17
C GLN A 94 7.64 24.02 2.56
N PRO A 95 8.32 24.77 1.64
CA PRO A 95 8.53 24.55 0.20
C PRO A 95 10.03 24.36 -0.15
N LEU A 96 10.46 23.12 -0.40
CA LEU A 96 11.61 22.88 -1.28
C LEU A 96 11.07 22.72 -2.70
N GLN A 97 11.48 23.62 -3.59
CA GLN A 97 11.18 23.52 -5.03
C GLN A 97 11.60 22.14 -5.56
N PRO A 98 10.77 21.47 -6.38
CA PRO A 98 11.21 20.27 -7.06
C PRO A 98 12.40 20.59 -7.97
N ALA A 99 13.40 19.70 -8.00
CA ALA A 99 14.41 19.71 -9.04
C ALA A 99 13.75 19.37 -10.38
N GLU A 100 14.08 20.14 -11.42
CA GLU A 100 13.66 19.90 -12.80
C GLU A 100 14.01 18.47 -13.22
N VAL A 101 12.99 17.66 -13.49
CA VAL A 101 13.15 16.38 -14.17
C VAL A 101 12.84 16.63 -15.65
N GLY A 102 13.88 16.85 -16.46
CA GLY A 102 13.76 16.69 -17.91
C GLY A 102 13.50 15.22 -18.25
N SER A 103 12.79 14.84 -19.30
CA SER A 103 12.32 15.55 -20.48
C SER A 103 11.03 14.90 -20.99
N SER A 104 10.31 15.63 -21.84
CA SER A 104 9.25 15.14 -22.71
C SER A 104 9.73 14.01 -23.63
N SER A 105 8.84 13.06 -23.90
CA SER A 105 8.86 12.24 -25.12
C SER A 105 7.51 12.37 -25.79
N GLU A 106 7.53 12.78 -27.06
CA GLU A 106 6.39 12.71 -27.95
C GLU A 106 5.83 11.29 -27.92
N LYS A 107 4.51 11.14 -27.73
CA LYS A 107 3.82 9.86 -27.83
C LYS A 107 3.83 9.40 -29.28
N GLU A 108 4.94 8.82 -29.74
CA GLU A 108 4.94 8.02 -30.96
C GLU A 108 4.04 6.80 -30.73
N GLN A 109 3.07 6.60 -31.61
CA GLN A 109 2.26 5.38 -31.66
C GLN A 109 3.21 4.22 -31.95
N THR A 110 3.70 3.56 -30.90
CA THR A 110 4.60 2.43 -31.04
C THR A 110 3.79 1.24 -31.53
N GLU A 111 4.09 0.76 -32.73
CA GLU A 111 3.60 -0.55 -33.19
C GLU A 111 3.97 -1.61 -32.15
N ILE A 112 3.04 -2.51 -31.84
CA ILE A 112 3.24 -3.60 -30.87
C ILE A 112 4.18 -4.63 -31.50
N MET A 113 5.49 -4.39 -31.41
CA MET A 113 6.52 -5.38 -31.72
C MET A 113 6.53 -6.47 -30.65
N GLY A 114 6.89 -7.71 -31.03
CA GLY A 114 6.98 -8.83 -30.08
C GLY A 114 8.09 -8.60 -29.06
N ILE A 115 7.94 -9.10 -27.83
CA ILE A 115 8.96 -9.00 -26.76
C ILE A 115 10.32 -9.52 -27.22
N ASP A 116 10.32 -10.57 -28.05
CA ASP A 116 11.52 -11.20 -28.61
C ASP A 116 12.31 -10.28 -29.55
N ASP A 117 11.67 -9.26 -30.13
CA ASP A 117 12.33 -8.25 -30.97
C ASP A 117 12.98 -7.13 -30.13
N ILE A 118 12.73 -7.12 -28.82
CA ILE A 118 13.02 -5.98 -27.92
C ILE A 118 14.11 -6.32 -26.91
N VAL A 119 14.15 -7.56 -26.42
CA VAL A 119 15.01 -7.97 -25.30
C VAL A 119 15.67 -9.29 -25.62
N SER A 120 16.99 -9.39 -25.43
CA SER A 120 17.65 -10.68 -25.53
C SER A 120 17.13 -11.64 -24.44
N PRO A 121 17.03 -12.96 -24.72
CA PRO A 121 16.60 -13.94 -23.72
C PRO A 121 17.43 -13.87 -22.43
N GLU A 122 18.73 -13.57 -22.53
CA GLU A 122 19.64 -13.45 -21.39
C GLU A 122 19.35 -12.21 -20.53
N LEU A 123 18.94 -11.10 -21.15
CA LEU A 123 18.52 -9.92 -20.41
C LEU A 123 17.16 -10.15 -19.75
N CYS A 124 16.21 -10.78 -20.48
CA CYS A 124 14.90 -11.14 -19.94
C CYS A 124 15.03 -12.00 -18.67
N GLU A 125 15.76 -13.11 -18.73
CA GLU A 125 15.94 -14.02 -17.58
C GLU A 125 16.68 -13.34 -16.41
N HIS A 126 17.67 -12.49 -16.71
CA HIS A 126 18.38 -11.71 -15.69
C HIS A 126 17.44 -10.77 -14.93
N LEU A 127 16.59 -10.03 -15.64
CA LEU A 127 15.65 -9.08 -15.05
C LEU A 127 14.53 -9.79 -14.27
N VAL A 128 14.02 -10.91 -14.79
CA VAL A 128 13.05 -11.76 -14.09
C VAL A 128 13.65 -12.29 -12.78
N SER A 129 14.89 -12.78 -12.81
CA SER A 129 15.58 -13.27 -11.62
C SER A 129 15.76 -12.18 -10.56
N LEU A 130 16.14 -10.96 -10.97
CA LEU A 130 16.26 -9.83 -10.05
C LEU A 130 14.92 -9.42 -9.41
N TYR A 131 13.81 -9.48 -10.16
CA TYR A 131 12.48 -9.24 -9.60
C TYR A 131 12.15 -10.23 -8.48
N PHE A 132 12.38 -11.53 -8.71
CA PHE A 132 12.10 -12.57 -7.72
C PHE A 132 13.07 -12.56 -6.54
N GLU A 133 14.28 -12.06 -6.71
CA GLU A 133 15.25 -11.91 -5.62
C GLU A 133 14.95 -10.71 -4.72
N TRP A 134 14.63 -9.54 -5.30
CA TRP A 134 14.61 -8.28 -4.55
C TRP A 134 13.20 -7.73 -4.27
N GLU A 135 12.29 -7.76 -5.24
CA GLU A 135 10.95 -7.20 -5.09
C GLU A 135 9.96 -8.24 -4.52
N GLN A 136 9.89 -9.43 -5.15
CA GLN A 136 8.86 -10.42 -4.84
C GLN A 136 8.79 -10.79 -3.35
N PRO A 137 9.90 -10.95 -2.60
CA PRO A 137 9.80 -11.31 -1.19
C PRO A 137 9.09 -10.25 -0.34
N TRP A 138 9.24 -8.97 -0.72
CA TRP A 138 8.54 -7.84 -0.09
C TRP A 138 7.09 -7.75 -0.56
N PHE A 139 6.89 -7.78 -1.88
CA PHE A 139 5.60 -7.65 -2.53
C PHE A 139 5.23 -8.92 -3.28
N GLN A 140 4.71 -9.90 -2.52
CA GLN A 140 4.49 -11.28 -2.96
C GLN A 140 3.29 -11.44 -3.90
N MET A 141 3.26 -10.70 -5.02
CA MET A 141 2.16 -10.77 -5.99
C MET A 141 2.21 -12.03 -6.86
N VAL A 142 3.41 -12.52 -7.17
CA VAL A 142 3.63 -13.59 -8.16
C VAL A 142 4.21 -14.82 -7.49
N ASP A 143 3.71 -16.00 -7.86
CA ASP A 143 4.35 -17.28 -7.56
C ASP A 143 5.36 -17.59 -8.67
N GLU A 144 6.65 -17.62 -8.32
CA GLU A 144 7.74 -17.77 -9.29
C GLU A 144 7.62 -19.06 -10.10
N MET A 145 7.25 -20.17 -9.47
CA MET A 145 7.17 -21.46 -10.13
C MET A 145 6.03 -21.47 -11.15
N LEU A 146 4.83 -21.01 -10.75
CA LEU A 146 3.68 -20.93 -11.64
C LEU A 146 3.92 -19.96 -12.80
N PHE A 147 4.57 -18.83 -12.52
CA PHE A 147 4.91 -17.82 -13.53
C PHE A 147 5.90 -18.36 -14.54
N ARG A 148 7.03 -18.92 -14.10
CA ARG A 148 8.08 -19.43 -14.99
C ARG A 148 7.60 -20.62 -15.82
N GLU A 149 6.82 -21.52 -15.22
CA GLU A 149 6.18 -22.64 -15.94
C GLU A 149 5.21 -22.11 -17.01
N SER A 150 4.39 -21.12 -16.66
CA SER A 150 3.45 -20.51 -17.61
C SER A 150 4.17 -19.76 -18.72
N LEU A 151 5.26 -19.06 -18.41
CA LEU A 151 6.07 -18.35 -19.38
C LEU A 151 6.69 -19.32 -20.41
N HIS A 152 7.13 -20.50 -19.96
CA HIS A 152 7.71 -21.51 -20.84
C HIS A 152 6.66 -22.25 -21.69
N ASN A 153 5.52 -22.59 -21.10
CA ASN A 153 4.52 -23.47 -21.70
C ASN A 153 3.28 -22.75 -22.27
N GLY A 154 3.21 -21.42 -22.18
CA GLY A 154 2.00 -20.66 -22.53
C GLY A 154 0.85 -20.88 -21.55
N GLY A 155 1.16 -20.99 -20.26
CA GLY A 155 0.19 -21.25 -19.19
C GLY A 155 -0.59 -20.01 -18.72
N PRO A 156 -1.59 -20.19 -17.85
CA PRO A 156 -2.51 -19.11 -17.45
C PRO A 156 -1.95 -18.13 -16.41
N TYR A 157 -0.76 -18.40 -15.84
CA TYR A 157 -0.14 -17.58 -14.80
C TYR A 157 0.94 -16.62 -15.32
N SER A 158 0.98 -16.41 -16.64
CA SER A 158 1.82 -15.42 -17.30
C SER A 158 1.04 -14.72 -18.40
N SER A 159 1.31 -13.44 -18.61
CA SER A 159 0.88 -12.70 -19.80
C SER A 159 2.02 -11.78 -20.25
N THR A 160 1.97 -11.31 -21.50
CA THR A 160 2.90 -10.30 -22.00
C THR A 160 2.90 -9.05 -21.13
N PHE A 161 1.71 -8.58 -20.73
CA PHE A 161 1.57 -7.43 -19.84
C PHE A 161 2.25 -7.68 -18.48
N LEU A 162 2.03 -8.83 -17.85
CA LEU A 162 2.69 -9.19 -16.59
C LEU A 162 4.22 -9.28 -16.75
N LEU A 163 4.71 -9.90 -17.81
CA LEU A 163 6.14 -10.01 -18.06
C LEU A 163 6.78 -8.63 -18.19
N LEU A 164 6.20 -7.72 -18.98
CA LEU A 164 6.71 -6.35 -19.13
C LEU A 164 6.76 -5.60 -17.80
N CYS A 165 5.74 -5.74 -16.95
CA CYS A 165 5.75 -5.15 -15.60
C CYS A 165 6.88 -5.73 -14.72
N ILE A 166 7.10 -7.04 -14.78
CA ILE A 166 8.20 -7.71 -14.06
C ILE A 166 9.56 -7.22 -14.57
N LEU A 167 9.74 -7.09 -15.88
CA LEU A 167 10.97 -6.58 -16.49
C LEU A 167 11.23 -5.11 -16.12
N ALA A 168 10.19 -4.27 -16.11
CA ALA A 168 10.29 -2.88 -15.66
C ALA A 168 10.82 -2.78 -14.22
N VAL A 169 10.21 -3.53 -13.28
CA VAL A 169 10.66 -3.53 -11.88
C VAL A 169 12.03 -4.17 -11.71
N GLY A 170 12.29 -5.31 -12.35
CA GLY A 170 13.59 -5.99 -12.31
C GLY A 170 14.74 -5.12 -12.81
N SER A 171 14.47 -4.24 -13.77
CA SER A 171 15.45 -3.30 -14.32
C SER A 171 16.01 -2.33 -13.28
N ARG A 172 15.22 -1.94 -12.27
CA ARG A 172 15.66 -1.05 -11.18
C ARG A 172 16.83 -1.64 -10.39
N TYR A 173 16.93 -2.97 -10.35
CA TYR A 173 17.98 -3.71 -9.65
C TYR A 173 19.17 -4.08 -10.53
N SER A 174 19.10 -3.87 -11.85
CA SER A 174 20.12 -4.26 -12.82
C SER A 174 21.12 -3.15 -13.11
N ASP A 175 22.41 -3.46 -13.17
CA ASP A 175 23.45 -2.51 -13.61
C ASP A 175 23.67 -2.53 -15.13
N LYS A 176 22.96 -3.40 -15.87
CA LYS A 176 23.08 -3.52 -17.32
C LYS A 176 22.50 -2.27 -18.00
N VAL A 177 23.32 -1.67 -18.87
CA VAL A 177 22.97 -0.49 -19.67
C VAL A 177 21.80 -0.79 -20.61
N ASP A 178 21.73 -2.00 -21.15
CA ASP A 178 20.67 -2.46 -22.07
C ASP A 178 19.25 -2.43 -21.45
N ALA A 179 19.14 -2.31 -20.11
CA ALA A 179 17.85 -2.16 -19.44
C ALA A 179 17.37 -0.69 -19.36
N ARG A 180 18.16 0.26 -19.85
CA ARG A 180 17.92 1.71 -19.77
C ARG A 180 17.52 2.28 -21.12
N THR A 181 16.58 3.23 -21.15
CA THR A 181 16.29 3.98 -22.38
C THR A 181 17.34 5.05 -22.65
N ASP A 182 17.93 5.61 -21.60
CA ASP A 182 19.12 6.46 -21.67
C ASP A 182 20.29 5.69 -21.02
N PRO A 183 21.30 5.27 -21.80
CA PRO A 183 22.47 4.57 -21.28
C PRO A 183 23.16 5.26 -20.10
N ASP A 184 23.17 6.59 -20.11
CA ASP A 184 23.91 7.43 -19.16
C ASP A 184 23.10 7.80 -17.92
N ASP A 185 21.77 7.57 -17.92
CA ASP A 185 20.89 7.85 -16.78
C ASP A 185 20.28 6.55 -16.19
N PRO A 186 20.78 6.07 -15.04
CA PRO A 186 20.24 4.90 -14.33
C PRO A 186 18.77 4.99 -13.94
N ARG A 187 18.19 6.20 -13.83
CA ARG A 187 16.77 6.41 -13.49
C ARG A 187 15.84 6.00 -14.62
N THR A 188 16.36 5.79 -15.82
CA THR A 188 15.58 5.33 -16.98
C THR A 188 15.49 3.80 -17.08
N ALA A 189 16.11 3.06 -16.16
CA ALA A 189 16.07 1.61 -16.14
C ALA A 189 14.62 1.09 -16.06
N GLY A 190 14.20 0.31 -17.05
CA GLY A 190 12.86 -0.29 -17.12
C GLY A 190 11.80 0.58 -17.79
N ARG A 191 12.12 1.83 -18.18
CA ARG A 191 11.15 2.78 -18.76
C ARG A 191 10.47 2.22 -20.01
N LEU A 192 11.24 1.66 -20.94
CA LEU A 192 10.72 1.04 -22.16
C LEU A 192 9.70 -0.07 -21.87
N PHE A 193 9.94 -0.88 -20.84
CA PHE A 193 9.03 -1.96 -20.46
C PHE A 193 7.75 -1.43 -19.84
N ALA A 194 7.85 -0.40 -19.00
CA ALA A 194 6.69 0.25 -18.40
C ALA A 194 5.80 0.92 -19.46
N GLU A 195 6.37 1.67 -20.39
CA GLU A 195 5.63 2.32 -21.48
C GLU A 195 4.89 1.31 -22.35
N ARG A 196 5.54 0.18 -22.68
CA ARG A 196 4.88 -0.91 -23.42
C ARG A 196 3.82 -1.63 -22.61
N ALA A 197 4.05 -1.85 -21.31
CA ALA A 197 3.05 -2.44 -20.43
C ALA A 197 1.79 -1.56 -20.39
N GLU A 198 1.96 -0.24 -20.30
CA GLU A 198 0.85 0.72 -20.32
C GLU A 198 0.08 0.70 -21.64
N ALA A 199 0.78 0.56 -22.77
CA ALA A 199 0.13 0.43 -24.09
C ALA A 199 -0.76 -0.82 -24.21
N LEU A 200 -0.39 -1.93 -23.54
CA LEU A 200 -1.16 -3.18 -23.55
C LEU A 200 -2.25 -3.26 -22.48
N MET A 201 -2.18 -2.38 -21.48
CA MET A 201 -3.03 -2.43 -20.29
C MET A 201 -4.52 -2.44 -20.62
N ARG A 202 -4.96 -1.61 -21.59
CA ARG A 202 -6.37 -1.49 -21.95
C ARG A 202 -6.96 -2.82 -22.40
N SER A 203 -6.29 -3.53 -23.33
CA SER A 203 -6.76 -4.83 -23.80
C SER A 203 -6.77 -5.88 -22.70
N ASP A 204 -5.82 -5.81 -21.76
CA ASP A 204 -5.73 -6.76 -20.65
C ASP A 204 -6.88 -6.56 -19.63
N ILE A 205 -7.30 -5.31 -19.39
CA ILE A 205 -8.40 -4.98 -18.47
C ILE A 205 -9.77 -5.32 -19.04
N GLU A 206 -9.94 -5.33 -20.37
CA GLU A 206 -11.21 -5.72 -21.00
C GLU A 206 -11.57 -7.19 -20.71
N THR A 207 -10.58 -8.05 -20.50
CA THR A 207 -10.76 -9.45 -20.10
C THR A 207 -9.82 -9.81 -18.93
N PRO A 208 -10.13 -9.34 -17.71
CA PRO A 208 -9.18 -9.38 -16.60
C PRO A 208 -8.94 -10.82 -16.13
N SER A 209 -7.67 -11.12 -15.88
CA SER A 209 -7.19 -12.40 -15.38
C SER A 209 -6.33 -12.22 -14.12
N ILE A 210 -5.87 -13.33 -13.51
CA ILE A 210 -4.91 -13.26 -12.39
C ILE A 210 -3.63 -12.51 -12.80
N PRO A 211 -3.00 -12.80 -13.96
CA PRO A 211 -1.90 -11.98 -14.49
C PRO A 211 -2.23 -10.49 -14.61
N THR A 212 -3.44 -10.13 -15.03
CA THR A 212 -3.86 -8.71 -15.15
C THR A 212 -3.83 -8.01 -13.79
N ILE A 213 -4.35 -8.65 -12.73
CA ILE A 213 -4.31 -8.12 -11.36
C ILE A 213 -2.86 -7.97 -10.88
N GLN A 214 -2.02 -8.98 -11.13
CA GLN A 214 -0.60 -8.95 -10.77
C GLN A 214 0.14 -7.82 -11.50
N ALA A 215 -0.08 -7.68 -12.81
CA ALA A 215 0.56 -6.69 -13.66
C ALA A 215 0.23 -5.26 -13.23
N LEU A 216 -1.06 -4.96 -12.98
CA LEU A 216 -1.52 -3.65 -12.49
C LEU A 216 -0.91 -3.30 -11.13
N ALA A 217 -0.77 -4.28 -10.24
CA ALA A 217 -0.17 -4.06 -8.95
C ALA A 217 1.34 -3.76 -9.06
N ILE A 218 2.05 -4.49 -9.92
CA ILE A 218 3.51 -4.36 -10.12
C ILE A 218 3.87 -3.08 -10.85
N ILE A 219 3.14 -2.71 -11.93
CA ILE A 219 3.37 -1.44 -12.62
C ILE A 219 3.09 -0.25 -11.69
N GLY A 220 2.11 -0.39 -10.80
CA GLY A 220 1.86 0.59 -9.74
C GLY A 220 3.08 0.84 -8.86
N THR A 221 3.77 -0.24 -8.45
CA THR A 221 5.03 -0.16 -7.68
C THR A 221 6.20 0.41 -8.48
N TYR A 222 6.25 0.17 -9.80
CA TYR A 222 7.26 0.81 -10.66
C TYR A 222 7.08 2.32 -10.71
N GLN A 223 5.85 2.78 -10.97
CA GLN A 223 5.52 4.20 -11.12
C GLN A 223 5.60 5.01 -9.83
N MET A 224 5.63 4.38 -8.65
CA MET A 224 5.84 5.10 -7.38
C MET A 224 7.04 6.04 -7.41
N ALA A 225 8.11 5.67 -8.13
CA ALA A 225 9.34 6.45 -8.20
C ALA A 225 9.24 7.67 -9.15
N SER A 226 8.38 7.62 -10.16
CA SER A 226 8.32 8.64 -11.24
C SER A 226 7.00 9.40 -11.31
N GLY A 227 5.93 8.85 -10.73
CA GLY A 227 4.55 9.34 -10.81
C GLY A 227 3.68 8.70 -9.73
N PRO A 228 3.81 9.10 -8.46
CA PRO A 228 3.19 8.42 -7.32
C PRO A 228 1.66 8.38 -7.35
N PHE A 229 1.02 9.32 -8.06
CA PHE A 229 -0.43 9.28 -8.31
C PHE A 229 -0.82 8.16 -9.27
N LEU A 230 -0.12 8.06 -10.40
CA LEU A 230 -0.41 7.04 -11.42
C LEU A 230 -0.20 5.65 -10.85
N GLY A 231 0.87 5.47 -10.05
CA GLY A 231 1.12 4.23 -9.34
C GLY A 231 -0.02 3.85 -8.37
N TRP A 232 -0.56 4.84 -7.65
CA TRP A 232 -1.71 4.65 -6.75
C TRP A 232 -2.98 4.26 -7.50
N LEU A 233 -3.24 4.84 -8.69
CA LEU A 233 -4.39 4.48 -9.52
C LEU A 233 -4.31 3.04 -10.03
N HIS A 234 -3.16 2.63 -10.59
CA HIS A 234 -2.96 1.25 -11.06
C HIS A 234 -3.12 0.23 -9.91
N HIS A 235 -2.60 0.56 -8.73
CA HIS A 235 -2.83 -0.25 -7.54
C HIS A 235 -4.32 -0.32 -7.16
N GLY A 236 -5.04 0.81 -7.24
CA GLY A 236 -6.49 0.87 -7.05
C GLY A 236 -7.26 -0.02 -8.05
N MET A 237 -6.84 -0.08 -9.31
CA MET A 237 -7.42 -0.96 -10.32
C MET A 237 -7.20 -2.43 -9.97
N ALA A 238 -5.99 -2.81 -9.53
CA ALA A 238 -5.70 -4.16 -9.06
C ALA A 238 -6.60 -4.53 -7.86
N ASN A 239 -6.78 -3.62 -6.89
CA ASN A 239 -7.66 -3.84 -5.75
C ASN A 239 -9.12 -4.05 -6.18
N ARG A 240 -9.62 -3.29 -7.15
CA ARG A 240 -11.00 -3.43 -7.65
C ARG A 240 -11.22 -4.73 -8.43
N LEU A 241 -10.28 -5.11 -9.30
CA LEU A 241 -10.35 -6.38 -10.01
C LEU A 241 -10.21 -7.59 -9.08
N MET A 242 -9.39 -7.49 -8.03
CA MET A 242 -9.28 -8.52 -6.99
C MET A 242 -10.63 -8.75 -6.27
N LEU A 243 -11.36 -7.66 -5.95
CA LEU A 243 -12.68 -7.75 -5.33
C LEU A 243 -13.73 -8.31 -6.30
N ASP A 244 -13.71 -7.85 -7.56
CA ASP A 244 -14.61 -8.34 -8.62
C ASP A 244 -14.46 -9.86 -8.85
N THR A 245 -13.22 -10.34 -8.83
CA THR A 245 -12.88 -11.77 -8.99
C THR A 245 -13.00 -12.59 -7.70
N GLY A 246 -13.41 -11.96 -6.58
CA GLY A 246 -13.73 -12.63 -5.32
C GLY A 246 -12.53 -13.15 -4.52
N LEU A 247 -11.32 -12.63 -4.75
CA LEU A 247 -10.10 -13.07 -4.04
C LEU A 247 -10.15 -12.79 -2.53
N ASN A 248 -10.98 -11.85 -2.09
CA ASN A 248 -11.24 -11.55 -0.68
C ASN A 248 -12.18 -12.55 0.02
N ILE A 249 -12.77 -13.49 -0.72
CA ILE A 249 -13.72 -14.46 -0.18
C ILE A 249 -13.08 -15.85 -0.08
N HIS A 250 -13.31 -16.53 1.05
CA HIS A 250 -12.85 -17.90 1.24
C HIS A 250 -13.44 -18.81 0.16
N HIS A 251 -12.62 -19.61 -0.53
CA HIS A 251 -13.06 -20.46 -1.64
C HIS A 251 -14.21 -21.44 -1.27
N ARG A 252 -14.29 -21.87 0.00
CA ARG A 252 -15.38 -22.72 0.53
C ARG A 252 -16.69 -21.98 0.80
N ALA A 253 -16.69 -20.65 0.87
CA ALA A 253 -17.88 -19.84 1.12
C ALA A 253 -18.67 -19.53 -0.16
N VAL A 254 -18.06 -19.76 -1.33
CA VAL A 254 -18.67 -19.49 -2.64
C VAL A 254 -19.28 -20.78 -3.19
N THR A 255 -20.56 -20.72 -3.58
CA THR A 255 -21.27 -21.82 -4.24
C THR A 255 -21.18 -21.67 -5.77
N GLY A 256 -21.14 -22.77 -6.52
CA GLY A 256 -21.20 -22.75 -7.99
C GLY A 256 -19.88 -22.76 -8.75
N ILE A 257 -18.73 -22.77 -8.07
CA ILE A 257 -17.41 -22.98 -8.70
C ILE A 257 -17.05 -24.46 -8.57
N THR A 258 -16.53 -25.08 -9.64
CA THR A 258 -15.74 -26.31 -9.54
C THR A 258 -14.64 -26.13 -8.49
N ALA A 259 -14.31 -27.17 -7.72
CA ALA A 259 -13.28 -27.04 -6.69
C ALA A 259 -11.97 -26.49 -7.31
N LEU A 260 -11.58 -25.27 -6.93
CA LEU A 260 -10.34 -24.65 -7.41
C LEU A 260 -9.16 -25.56 -7.04
N PRO A 261 -8.18 -25.73 -7.94
CA PRO A 261 -7.02 -26.55 -7.62
C PRO A 261 -6.23 -25.93 -6.46
N PRO A 262 -5.55 -26.74 -5.62
CA PRO A 262 -4.88 -26.23 -4.41
C PRO A 262 -3.86 -25.11 -4.67
N HIS A 263 -3.15 -25.16 -5.80
CA HIS A 263 -2.18 -24.12 -6.17
C HIS A 263 -2.85 -22.78 -6.46
N GLU A 264 -4.03 -22.78 -7.09
CA GLU A 264 -4.78 -21.56 -7.38
C GLU A 264 -5.38 -20.96 -6.10
N VAL A 265 -5.88 -21.80 -5.18
CA VAL A 265 -6.32 -21.34 -3.85
C VAL A 265 -5.19 -20.66 -3.09
N ARG A 266 -3.96 -21.21 -3.16
CA ARG A 266 -2.77 -20.59 -2.54
C ARG A 266 -2.41 -19.27 -3.21
N LEU A 267 -2.39 -19.23 -4.54
CA LEU A 267 -2.05 -18.02 -5.31
C LEU A 267 -3.05 -16.89 -5.03
N ARG A 268 -4.35 -17.16 -5.05
CA ARG A 268 -5.41 -16.19 -4.74
C ARG A 268 -5.27 -15.61 -3.33
N ARG A 269 -4.99 -16.47 -2.34
CA ARG A 269 -4.71 -16.06 -0.95
C ARG A 269 -3.47 -15.17 -0.86
N GLN A 270 -2.40 -15.57 -1.56
CA GLN A 270 -1.14 -14.83 -1.59
C GLN A 270 -1.34 -13.43 -2.18
N ILE A 271 -2.02 -13.31 -3.33
CA ILE A 271 -2.32 -12.04 -4.00
C ILE A 271 -3.17 -11.13 -3.10
N TYR A 272 -4.24 -11.66 -2.49
CA TYR A 272 -5.09 -10.87 -1.59
C TYR A 272 -4.25 -10.24 -0.46
N TRP A 273 -3.42 -11.03 0.21
CA TRP A 273 -2.63 -10.53 1.33
C TRP A 273 -1.50 -9.58 0.91
N ALA A 274 -0.92 -9.78 -0.28
CA ALA A 274 0.06 -8.85 -0.84
C ALA A 274 -0.58 -7.47 -1.11
N LEU A 275 -1.75 -7.43 -1.75
CA LEU A 275 -2.51 -6.20 -1.98
C LEU A 275 -2.96 -5.56 -0.65
N TYR A 276 -3.43 -6.37 0.31
CA TYR A 276 -3.81 -5.91 1.65
C TYR A 276 -2.63 -5.19 2.32
N CYS A 277 -1.45 -5.78 2.38
CA CYS A 277 -0.29 -5.15 3.01
C CYS A 277 0.10 -3.86 2.28
N ASN A 278 0.16 -3.92 0.95
CA ASN A 278 0.53 -2.77 0.13
C ASN A 278 -0.43 -1.59 0.35
N ASP A 279 -1.76 -1.80 0.38
CA ASP A 279 -2.74 -0.74 0.67
C ASP A 279 -2.44 0.04 1.96
N LYS A 280 -2.01 -0.65 3.03
CA LYS A 280 -1.62 -0.01 4.31
C LYS A 280 -0.31 0.74 4.22
N LEU A 281 0.67 0.17 3.52
CA LEU A 281 1.94 0.81 3.26
C LEU A 281 1.76 2.08 2.41
N TRP A 282 0.95 2.04 1.36
CA TRP A 282 0.61 3.20 0.53
C TRP A 282 -0.14 4.28 1.31
N ALA A 283 -1.11 3.89 2.14
CA ALA A 283 -1.81 4.81 3.04
C ALA A 283 -0.83 5.50 3.98
N ASN A 284 0.12 4.75 4.56
CA ASN A 284 1.21 5.31 5.36
C ASN A 284 2.03 6.34 4.56
N TYR A 285 2.48 6.01 3.35
CA TYR A 285 3.35 6.90 2.53
C TYR A 285 2.68 8.17 2.03
N SER A 286 1.37 8.12 1.81
CA SER A 286 0.62 9.21 1.19
C SER A 286 -0.33 9.94 2.15
N GLY A 287 -0.57 9.38 3.34
CA GLY A 287 -1.63 9.86 4.23
C GLY A 287 -3.03 9.73 3.64
N ARG A 288 -3.20 8.91 2.60
CA ARG A 288 -4.52 8.53 2.08
C ARG A 288 -5.14 7.45 2.96
N ILE A 289 -6.46 7.29 2.85
CA ILE A 289 -7.18 6.24 3.57
C ILE A 289 -6.80 4.85 3.08
N CYS A 290 -6.83 3.86 3.97
CA CYS A 290 -6.82 2.46 3.59
C CYS A 290 -8.12 2.12 2.86
N THR A 291 -8.01 1.38 1.74
CA THR A 291 -9.17 0.95 0.94
C THR A 291 -9.49 -0.53 1.13
N MET A 292 -8.55 -1.32 1.65
CA MET A 292 -8.74 -2.73 1.95
C MET A 292 -8.73 -2.95 3.47
N LEU A 293 -9.91 -3.12 4.07
CA LEU A 293 -10.04 -3.36 5.50
C LEU A 293 -10.05 -4.85 5.84
N ASP A 294 -9.54 -5.20 7.02
CA ASP A 294 -9.52 -6.59 7.49
C ASP A 294 -10.95 -7.19 7.58
N SER A 295 -11.92 -6.36 7.96
CA SER A 295 -13.33 -6.73 8.06
C SER A 295 -14.03 -7.04 6.73
N GLN A 296 -13.40 -6.73 5.59
CA GLN A 296 -13.99 -6.88 4.25
C GLN A 296 -13.58 -8.21 3.56
N ALA A 297 -12.92 -9.11 4.29
CA ALA A 297 -12.45 -10.37 3.72
C ALA A 297 -12.63 -11.56 4.66
N THR A 298 -12.64 -12.76 4.07
CA THR A 298 -12.67 -14.05 4.77
C THR A 298 -11.46 -14.92 4.42
N VAL A 299 -10.37 -14.29 3.99
CA VAL A 299 -9.14 -14.97 3.58
C VAL A 299 -8.34 -15.37 4.83
N PRO A 300 -7.96 -16.64 4.99
CA PRO A 300 -7.22 -17.06 6.17
C PRO A 300 -5.75 -16.65 6.06
N LEU A 301 -5.11 -16.40 7.20
CA LEU A 301 -3.67 -16.12 7.25
C LEU A 301 -2.86 -17.27 6.61
N PRO A 302 -1.76 -16.97 5.90
CA PRO A 302 -0.88 -17.99 5.39
C PRO A 302 -0.20 -18.74 6.56
N SER A 303 -0.03 -20.05 6.40
CA SER A 303 0.56 -20.94 7.42
C SER A 303 1.78 -21.65 6.83
N PRO A 304 2.95 -21.62 7.49
CA PRO A 304 4.13 -22.35 7.03
C PRO A 304 4.01 -23.87 7.22
N LEU A 305 3.04 -24.34 8.03
CA LEU A 305 2.89 -25.75 8.42
C LEU A 305 1.89 -26.54 7.54
N SER A 306 1.29 -25.95 6.51
CA SER A 306 0.36 -26.69 5.64
C SER A 306 1.11 -27.73 4.79
N GLU A 307 0.60 -28.96 4.78
CA GLU A 307 1.28 -30.23 4.42
C GLU A 307 1.81 -30.41 2.98
N ASP A 308 1.78 -29.40 2.10
CA ASP A 308 2.01 -29.56 0.66
C ASP A 308 3.19 -28.77 0.06
N MET A 309 4.18 -28.32 0.85
CA MET A 309 5.18 -27.35 0.37
C MET A 309 6.63 -27.88 0.35
N PRO A 310 7.21 -28.19 -0.83
CA PRO A 310 8.65 -28.44 -0.95
C PRO A 310 9.44 -27.12 -0.93
N GLY A 311 10.46 -27.04 -0.07
CA GLY A 311 11.54 -26.03 -0.13
C GLY A 311 11.61 -25.02 1.03
N GLN A 312 12.80 -24.87 1.62
CA GLN A 312 13.08 -23.97 2.75
C GLN A 312 12.84 -22.48 2.43
N ASN A 313 13.13 -22.04 1.19
CA ASN A 313 12.91 -20.66 0.75
C ASN A 313 11.42 -20.25 0.77
N ARG A 314 10.50 -21.17 0.39
CA ARG A 314 9.05 -20.87 0.40
C ARG A 314 8.50 -20.70 1.81
N SER A 315 9.03 -21.47 2.78
CA SER A 315 8.67 -21.32 4.20
C SER A 315 9.06 -19.95 4.75
N HIS A 316 10.23 -19.44 4.36
CA HIS A 316 10.72 -18.13 4.81
C HIS A 316 9.87 -16.99 4.22
N LEU A 317 9.51 -17.06 2.93
CA LEU A 317 8.59 -16.12 2.28
C LEU A 317 7.21 -16.07 2.96
N ILE A 318 6.62 -17.24 3.25
CA ILE A 318 5.33 -17.33 3.97
C ILE A 318 5.43 -16.70 5.36
N THR A 319 6.54 -16.93 6.05
CA THR A 319 6.79 -16.39 7.39
C THR A 319 6.90 -14.86 7.37
N LEU A 320 7.65 -14.31 6.40
CA LEU A 320 7.74 -12.87 6.15
C LEU A 320 6.36 -12.28 5.79
N GLN A 321 5.61 -12.93 4.89
CA GLN A 321 4.27 -12.47 4.51
C GLN A 321 3.34 -12.41 5.71
N ARG A 322 3.33 -13.46 6.54
CA ARG A 322 2.53 -13.51 7.77
C ARG A 322 2.90 -12.40 8.74
N ALA A 323 4.19 -12.12 8.90
CA ALA A 323 4.65 -11.01 9.73
C ALA A 323 4.17 -9.66 9.16
N MET A 324 4.32 -9.43 7.85
CA MET A 324 3.82 -8.23 7.16
C MET A 324 2.32 -8.05 7.35
N ILE A 325 1.51 -9.11 7.16
CA ILE A 325 0.04 -9.05 7.31
C ILE A 325 -0.34 -8.64 8.73
N THR A 326 0.20 -9.35 9.72
CA THR A 326 -0.16 -9.11 11.13
C THR A 326 0.33 -7.75 11.62
N HIS A 327 1.45 -7.25 11.10
CA HIS A 327 1.88 -5.88 11.30
C HIS A 327 0.90 -4.88 10.66
N CYS A 328 0.52 -5.12 9.40
CA CYS A 328 -0.40 -4.26 8.66
C CYS A 328 -1.79 -4.20 9.30
N GLN A 329 -2.26 -5.25 9.97
CA GLN A 329 -3.49 -5.21 10.77
C GLN A 329 -3.38 -4.25 11.97
N ILE A 330 -2.21 -4.16 12.60
CA ILE A 330 -1.96 -3.17 13.66
C ILE A 330 -1.87 -1.77 13.06
N LEU A 331 -1.16 -1.62 11.95
CA LEU A 331 -1.02 -0.35 11.23
C LEU A 331 -2.38 0.17 10.73
N GLU A 332 -3.26 -0.69 10.21
CA GLU A 332 -4.63 -0.33 9.82
C GLU A 332 -5.39 0.30 10.98
N ARG A 333 -5.28 -0.28 12.19
CA ARG A 333 -5.90 0.30 13.40
C ARG A 333 -5.35 1.69 13.70
N ILE A 334 -4.04 1.89 13.59
CA ILE A 334 -3.39 3.19 13.81
C ILE A 334 -3.88 4.22 12.78
N LEU A 335 -3.80 3.88 11.50
CA LEU A 335 -4.18 4.76 10.38
C LEU A 335 -5.67 5.14 10.47
N THR A 336 -6.56 4.17 10.65
CA THR A 336 -8.01 4.42 10.68
C THR A 336 -8.47 5.20 11.90
N ARG A 337 -7.84 5.01 13.07
CA ARG A 337 -8.30 5.61 14.34
C ARG A 337 -7.63 6.94 14.67
N LEU A 338 -6.41 7.18 14.18
CA LEU A 338 -5.66 8.42 14.45
C LEU A 338 -5.60 9.36 13.25
N TYR A 339 -5.53 8.82 12.03
CA TYR A 339 -5.30 9.58 10.80
C TYR A 339 -6.48 9.56 9.82
N GLY A 340 -7.55 8.82 10.13
CA GLY A 340 -8.76 8.80 9.34
C GLY A 340 -9.62 10.05 9.53
N PRO A 341 -10.56 10.35 8.60
CA PRO A 341 -11.47 11.49 8.72
C PRO A 341 -12.31 11.48 10.00
N LYS A 342 -12.68 10.28 10.48
CA LYS A 342 -13.44 10.07 11.72
C LYS A 342 -12.54 9.49 12.81
N ARG A 343 -11.54 10.27 13.23
CA ARG A 343 -10.58 9.87 14.26
C ARG A 343 -11.17 9.86 15.67
N LEU A 344 -10.40 9.31 16.61
CA LEU A 344 -10.71 9.35 18.04
C LEU A 344 -10.72 10.80 18.55
N VAL A 345 -11.86 11.22 19.11
CA VAL A 345 -12.07 12.58 19.63
C VAL A 345 -11.80 12.66 21.14
N SER A 346 -12.11 11.61 21.91
CA SER A 346 -11.92 11.61 23.37
C SER A 346 -10.46 11.38 23.76
N ASN A 347 -9.89 12.29 24.55
CA ASN A 347 -8.53 12.14 25.11
C ASN A 347 -8.34 10.84 25.90
N MET A 348 -9.36 10.42 26.66
CA MET A 348 -9.30 9.16 27.42
C MET A 348 -9.25 7.93 26.50
N GLU A 349 -10.03 7.93 25.43
CA GLU A 349 -10.01 6.88 24.42
C GLU A 349 -8.68 6.86 23.67
N ARG A 350 -8.13 8.03 23.32
CA ARG A 350 -6.81 8.17 22.68
C ARG A 350 -5.70 7.58 23.56
N ARG A 351 -5.71 7.85 24.87
CA ARG A 351 -4.73 7.28 25.81
C ARG A 351 -4.82 5.75 25.89
N GLY A 352 -6.02 5.22 26.13
CA GLY A 352 -6.22 3.76 26.16
C GLY A 352 -5.85 3.10 24.84
N PHE A 353 -6.11 3.78 23.72
CA PHE A 353 -5.69 3.34 22.39
C PHE A 353 -4.17 3.30 22.25
N PHE A 354 -3.45 4.35 22.66
CA PHE A 354 -1.99 4.39 22.64
C PHE A 354 -1.38 3.22 23.43
N ASP A 355 -1.81 3.04 24.69
CA ASP A 355 -1.30 1.98 25.56
C ASP A 355 -1.60 0.58 24.99
N SER A 356 -2.80 0.38 24.43
CA SER A 356 -3.16 -0.87 23.78
C SER A 356 -2.32 -1.15 22.54
N CYS A 357 -2.15 -0.16 21.66
CA CYS A 357 -1.41 -0.31 20.40
C CYS A 357 0.09 -0.48 20.64
N ILE A 358 0.71 0.27 21.55
CA ILE A 358 2.15 0.13 21.82
C ILE A 358 2.46 -1.23 22.44
N LEU A 359 1.60 -1.75 23.32
CA LEU A 359 1.73 -3.09 23.88
C LEU A 359 1.58 -4.16 22.79
N THR A 360 0.60 -3.99 21.90
CA THR A 360 0.37 -4.90 20.76
C THR A 360 1.58 -4.92 19.82
N LEU A 361 2.12 -3.75 19.47
CA LEU A 361 3.33 -3.62 18.64
C LEU A 361 4.54 -4.31 19.29
N LYS A 362 4.82 -4.01 20.56
CA LYS A 362 5.95 -4.62 21.29
C LYS A 362 5.79 -6.14 21.41
N GLY A 363 4.58 -6.62 21.71
CA GLY A 363 4.26 -8.04 21.77
C GLY A 363 4.45 -8.72 20.41
N TRP A 364 3.98 -8.09 19.33
CA TRP A 364 4.19 -8.57 17.96
C TRP A 364 5.68 -8.68 17.64
N HIS A 365 6.48 -7.64 17.88
CA HIS A 365 7.92 -7.65 17.61
C HIS A 365 8.66 -8.71 18.44
N TYR A 366 8.30 -8.87 19.72
CA TYR A 366 8.86 -9.93 20.57
C TYR A 366 8.55 -11.33 20.04
N SER A 367 7.34 -11.54 19.51
CA SER A 367 6.86 -12.82 18.97
C SER A 367 7.44 -13.21 17.61
N LEU A 368 8.17 -12.30 16.93
CA LEU A 368 8.75 -12.60 15.63
C LEU A 368 9.73 -13.79 15.70
N PRO A 369 9.70 -14.68 14.69
CA PRO A 369 10.70 -15.73 14.52
C PRO A 369 12.12 -15.15 14.49
N ARG A 370 13.10 -15.95 14.94
CA ARG A 370 14.51 -15.52 15.02
C ARG A 370 15.02 -15.02 13.66
N GLU A 371 14.62 -15.65 12.58
CA GLU A 371 15.10 -15.31 11.22
C GLU A 371 14.62 -13.94 10.73
N LEU A 372 13.51 -13.41 11.28
CA LEU A 372 12.98 -12.08 10.96
C LEU A 372 13.42 -11.00 11.95
N LYS A 373 14.16 -11.36 13.01
CA LYS A 373 14.72 -10.41 13.96
C LYS A 373 16.04 -9.87 13.41
N ALA A 374 16.08 -8.58 13.10
CA ALA A 374 17.25 -7.89 12.54
C ALA A 374 18.58 -8.16 13.29
N LYS A 375 18.52 -8.29 14.63
CA LYS A 375 19.69 -8.49 15.51
C LYS A 375 20.07 -9.96 15.74
N ALA A 376 19.46 -10.92 15.03
CA ALA A 376 19.67 -12.36 15.29
C ALA A 376 20.79 -13.02 14.48
N ALA A 377 21.37 -12.31 13.50
CA ALA A 377 22.48 -12.80 12.70
C ALA A 377 23.81 -12.57 13.45
N GLU A 378 24.42 -13.66 13.91
CA GLU A 378 25.81 -13.66 14.37
C GLU A 378 26.72 -13.55 13.12
N GLY A 379 27.04 -12.32 12.71
CA GLY A 379 27.87 -12.01 11.54
C GLY A 379 27.09 -11.50 10.32
N THR A 380 27.81 -10.95 9.34
CA THR A 380 27.27 -10.31 8.12
C THR A 380 26.68 -11.27 7.09
N THR A 381 26.91 -12.59 7.21
CA THR A 381 26.60 -13.58 6.15
C THR A 381 25.22 -14.24 6.24
N GLY A 382 24.29 -13.69 7.04
CA GLY A 382 22.94 -14.25 7.20
C GLY A 382 21.82 -13.22 7.43
N VAL A 383 22.09 -11.94 7.18
CA VAL A 383 21.11 -10.87 7.39
C VAL A 383 20.16 -10.82 6.20
N SER A 384 18.86 -11.04 6.43
CA SER A 384 17.85 -10.89 5.39
C SER A 384 17.57 -9.39 5.13
N PRO A 385 17.66 -8.89 3.89
CA PRO A 385 17.38 -7.49 3.57
C PRO A 385 15.94 -7.14 3.95
N HIS A 386 14.99 -8.02 3.62
CA HIS A 386 13.57 -7.82 3.92
C HIS A 386 13.27 -7.84 5.43
N ALA A 387 14.04 -8.58 6.24
CA ALA A 387 13.90 -8.55 7.70
C ALA A 387 14.34 -7.21 8.30
N LEU A 388 15.41 -6.59 7.78
CA LEU A 388 15.82 -5.24 8.18
C LEU A 388 14.73 -4.22 7.84
N ILE A 389 14.18 -4.28 6.62
CA ILE A 389 13.12 -3.36 6.20
C ILE A 389 11.83 -3.59 7.02
N LEU A 390 11.48 -4.83 7.36
CA LEU A 390 10.37 -5.13 8.27
C LEU A 390 10.56 -4.47 9.64
N GLY A 391 11.79 -4.48 10.17
CA GLY A 391 12.15 -3.76 11.40
C GLY A 391 11.97 -2.25 11.26
N MET A 392 12.41 -1.66 10.14
CA MET A 392 12.22 -0.24 9.85
C MET A 392 10.73 0.14 9.77
N VAL A 393 9.90 -0.70 9.15
CA VAL A 393 8.44 -0.53 9.08
C VAL A 393 7.81 -0.60 10.48
N TYR A 394 8.28 -1.55 11.31
CA TYR A 394 7.83 -1.65 12.70
C TYR A 394 8.06 -0.36 13.48
N HIS A 395 9.28 0.19 13.43
CA HIS A 395 9.61 1.42 14.12
C HIS A 395 8.89 2.63 13.51
N THR A 396 8.67 2.65 12.19
CA THR A 396 7.85 3.67 11.53
C THR A 396 6.42 3.69 12.11
N SER A 397 5.81 2.52 12.33
CA SER A 397 4.50 2.42 12.97
C SER A 397 4.50 2.91 14.43
N VAL A 398 5.62 2.77 15.16
CA VAL A 398 5.78 3.36 16.51
C VAL A 398 5.86 4.88 16.44
N CYS A 399 6.60 5.44 15.48
CA CYS A 399 6.65 6.89 15.25
C CYS A 399 5.25 7.45 14.94
N LEU A 400 4.51 6.80 14.04
CA LEU A 400 3.13 7.19 13.71
C LEU A 400 2.18 7.07 14.91
N LEU A 401 2.27 5.98 15.68
CA LEU A 401 1.45 5.86 16.88
C LEU A 401 1.73 6.99 17.88
N SER A 402 2.98 7.44 17.96
CA SER A 402 3.43 8.42 18.95
C SER A 402 3.20 9.87 18.53
N LYS A 403 3.24 10.18 17.22
CA LYS A 403 3.15 11.54 16.67
C LYS A 403 1.95 12.34 17.22
N PRO A 404 0.70 11.84 17.22
CA PRO A 404 -0.46 12.58 17.71
C PRO A 404 -0.51 12.78 19.23
N PHE A 405 0.50 12.29 19.96
CA PHE A 405 0.63 12.41 21.40
C PHE A 405 1.84 13.26 21.81
N LEU A 406 2.58 13.82 20.85
CA LEU A 406 3.72 14.66 21.14
C LEU A 406 3.28 16.01 21.74
N PRO A 407 4.05 16.61 22.66
CA PRO A 407 3.68 17.87 23.32
C PRO A 407 3.40 19.05 22.37
N GLN A 408 4.02 19.06 21.18
CA GLN A 408 3.83 20.09 20.15
C GLN A 408 2.43 20.03 19.50
N GLU A 409 1.85 18.84 19.41
CA GLU A 409 0.54 18.58 18.79
C GLU A 409 -0.62 18.70 19.79
N TYR A 410 -0.33 19.04 21.06
CA TYR A 410 -1.32 19.23 22.12
C TYR A 410 -1.65 20.71 22.32
N PRO A 411 -2.87 21.17 21.96
CA PRO A 411 -3.27 22.57 22.14
C PRO A 411 -3.49 22.96 23.61
N ASP A 412 -3.75 22.00 24.51
CA ASP A 412 -4.07 22.26 25.91
C ASP A 412 -2.96 21.81 26.87
N LYS A 413 -2.02 22.72 27.14
CA LYS A 413 -0.83 22.46 27.96
C LYS A 413 -1.16 22.11 29.43
N GLY A 414 -2.36 22.43 29.92
CA GLY A 414 -2.75 22.25 31.33
C GLY A 414 -2.97 20.79 31.77
N LEU A 415 -3.22 19.87 30.84
CA LEU A 415 -3.40 18.43 31.13
C LEU A 415 -2.12 17.59 30.90
N LEU A 416 -1.05 18.19 30.36
CA LEU A 416 0.23 17.52 30.08
C LEU A 416 0.92 17.00 31.35
N GLU A 417 0.72 17.66 32.50
CA GLU A 417 1.44 17.35 33.74
C GLU A 417 0.92 16.13 34.49
N ILE A 418 -0.29 15.64 34.17
CA ILE A 418 -0.95 14.61 34.97
C ILE A 418 -0.70 13.18 34.45
N ASP A 419 -0.49 12.98 33.14
CA ASP A 419 -0.80 11.68 32.52
C ASP A 419 0.38 10.88 31.92
N GLY A 420 1.61 11.41 31.89
CA GLY A 420 2.82 10.67 31.47
C GLY A 420 2.85 10.11 30.02
N VAL A 421 1.72 10.01 29.32
CA VAL A 421 1.57 9.54 27.94
C VAL A 421 2.39 10.39 26.96
N PRO A 422 2.34 11.75 27.01
CA PRO A 422 3.16 12.56 26.11
C PRO A 422 4.66 12.30 26.27
N SER A 423 5.15 12.16 27.50
CA SER A 423 6.54 11.82 27.78
C SER A 423 6.90 10.43 27.24
N ARG A 424 6.06 9.42 27.48
CA ARG A 424 6.24 8.07 26.95
C ARG A 424 6.21 8.03 25.42
N ALA A 425 5.32 8.80 24.79
CA ALA A 425 5.21 8.92 23.34
C ALA A 425 6.46 9.59 22.76
N SER A 426 6.95 10.68 23.36
CA SER A 426 8.22 11.29 22.97
C SER A 426 9.38 10.30 23.04
N VAL A 427 9.55 9.60 24.16
CA VAL A 427 10.62 8.58 24.30
C VAL A 427 10.49 7.49 23.24
N ALA A 428 9.30 6.91 23.07
CA ALA A 428 9.05 5.86 22.09
C ALA A 428 9.31 6.31 20.65
N ASN A 429 8.95 7.57 20.32
CA ASN A 429 9.17 8.15 19.01
C ASN A 429 10.67 8.30 18.70
N LEU A 430 11.45 8.82 19.66
CA LEU A 430 12.89 9.00 19.50
C LEU A 430 13.66 7.69 19.42
N GLU A 431 13.34 6.74 20.31
CA GLU A 431 13.93 5.41 20.28
C GLU A 431 13.65 4.71 18.95
N ALA A 432 12.41 4.83 18.43
CA ALA A 432 12.04 4.27 17.15
C ALA A 432 12.80 4.92 15.98
N ALA A 433 12.92 6.25 15.94
CA ALA A 433 13.69 6.94 14.91
C ALA A 433 15.17 6.54 14.94
N GLY A 434 15.77 6.42 16.14
CA GLY A 434 17.14 5.95 16.30
C GLY A 434 17.36 4.53 15.79
N GLU A 435 16.46 3.60 16.12
CA GLU A 435 16.54 2.22 15.63
C GLU A 435 16.33 2.13 14.11
N ILE A 436 15.49 2.98 13.50
CA ILE A 436 15.40 3.07 12.02
C ILE A 436 16.77 3.44 11.44
N CYS A 437 17.46 4.44 11.99
CA CYS A 437 18.79 4.83 11.54
C CYS A 437 19.79 3.69 11.67
N THR A 438 19.82 2.97 12.80
CA THR A 438 20.71 1.82 13.01
C THR A 438 20.44 0.69 12.00
N LEU A 439 19.16 0.36 11.75
CA LEU A 439 18.79 -0.65 10.75
C LEU A 439 19.15 -0.20 9.33
N ALA A 440 18.95 1.08 9.02
CA ALA A 440 19.30 1.68 7.74
C ALA A 440 20.82 1.65 7.48
N GLU A 441 21.63 1.96 8.48
CA GLU A 441 23.09 1.86 8.43
C GLU A 441 23.53 0.42 8.21
N THR A 442 22.97 -0.53 8.97
CA THR A 442 23.23 -1.97 8.81
C THR A 442 22.88 -2.42 7.38
N TYR A 443 21.74 -2.00 6.83
CA TYR A 443 21.35 -2.33 5.47
C TYR A 443 22.39 -1.82 4.46
N ARG A 444 22.80 -0.56 4.59
CA ARG A 444 23.80 0.06 3.71
C ARG A 444 25.16 -0.63 3.79
N GLU A 445 25.60 -1.01 4.98
CA GLU A 445 26.86 -1.72 5.20
C GLU A 445 26.87 -3.11 4.56
N VAL A 446 25.77 -3.86 4.69
CA VAL A 446 25.67 -5.23 4.18
C VAL A 446 25.41 -5.27 2.67
N PHE A 447 24.57 -4.38 2.14
CA PHE A 447 24.10 -4.42 0.75
C PHE A 447 24.68 -3.32 -0.15
N GLY A 448 25.59 -2.49 0.36
CA GLY A 448 26.27 -1.44 -0.40
C GLY A 448 25.42 -0.21 -0.71
N GLY A 449 24.18 -0.13 -0.20
CA GLY A 449 23.26 0.98 -0.44
C GLY A 449 21.79 0.55 -0.46
N PHE A 450 20.90 1.53 -0.65
CA PHE A 450 19.44 1.29 -0.72
C PHE A 450 18.93 0.92 -2.12
N ARG A 451 19.81 0.84 -3.11
CA ARG A 451 19.45 0.51 -4.51
C ARG A 451 18.61 -0.77 -4.63
N ARG A 452 18.91 -1.75 -3.78
CA ARG A 452 18.24 -3.05 -3.75
C ARG A 452 17.10 -3.15 -2.73
N SER A 453 16.78 -2.05 -2.06
CA SER A 453 15.67 -2.02 -1.10
C SER A 453 14.33 -1.76 -1.80
N PRO A 454 13.22 -2.24 -1.24
CA PRO A 454 11.90 -1.76 -1.61
C PRO A 454 11.77 -0.27 -1.30
N LEU A 455 10.96 0.47 -2.09
CA LEU A 455 10.69 1.90 -1.89
C LEU A 455 10.19 2.26 -0.47
N THR A 456 9.65 1.28 0.24
CA THR A 456 9.26 1.39 1.66
C THR A 456 10.40 1.89 2.56
N ALA A 457 11.64 1.50 2.27
CA ALA A 457 12.80 1.89 3.05
C ALA A 457 12.98 3.43 3.06
N THR A 458 12.74 4.08 1.92
CA THR A 458 12.84 5.54 1.77
C THR A 458 11.85 6.28 2.67
N HIS A 459 10.62 5.77 2.80
CA HIS A 459 9.64 6.38 3.71
C HIS A 459 10.01 6.20 5.17
N CYS A 460 10.54 5.03 5.53
CA CYS A 460 10.98 4.77 6.89
C CYS A 460 12.12 5.74 7.29
N THR A 461 13.12 5.90 6.43
CA THR A 461 14.24 6.83 6.68
C THR A 461 13.78 8.29 6.69
N LEU A 462 12.85 8.67 5.82
CA LEU A 462 12.21 10.00 5.85
C LEU A 462 11.50 10.25 7.19
N THR A 463 10.71 9.27 7.66
CA THR A 463 10.01 9.37 8.95
C THR A 463 10.99 9.61 10.09
N ALA A 464 12.08 8.85 10.15
CA ALA A 464 13.12 9.02 11.16
C ALA A 464 13.80 10.40 11.07
N ALA A 465 14.13 10.84 9.85
CA ALA A 465 14.74 12.16 9.62
C ALA A 465 13.84 13.30 10.11
N LEU A 466 12.54 13.24 9.81
CA LEU A 466 11.56 14.22 10.28
C LEU A 466 11.55 14.28 11.81
N VAL A 467 11.47 13.14 12.50
CA VAL A 467 11.48 13.08 13.97
C VAL A 467 12.75 13.75 14.56
N ILE A 468 13.91 13.45 13.99
CA ILE A 468 15.21 14.00 14.45
C ILE A 468 15.32 15.51 14.17
N MET A 469 14.79 15.99 13.04
CA MET A 469 14.79 17.42 12.72
C MET A 469 13.90 18.22 13.67
N HIS A 470 12.72 17.70 14.04
CA HIS A 470 11.82 18.38 14.97
C HIS A 470 12.44 18.55 16.37
N LEU A 471 13.25 17.58 16.83
CA LEU A 471 14.04 17.75 18.05
C LEU A 471 15.10 18.85 17.95
N SER A 472 15.78 18.92 16.80
CA SER A 472 16.90 19.83 16.60
C SER A 472 16.43 21.28 16.54
N ALA A 473 15.21 21.52 16.06
CA ALA A 473 14.55 22.82 16.08
C ALA A 473 14.19 23.28 17.51
N ASP A 474 13.85 22.35 18.40
CA ASP A 474 13.45 22.64 19.79
C ASP A 474 14.63 22.82 20.76
N ALA A 475 15.80 22.27 20.44
CA ALA A 475 16.98 22.30 21.33
C ALA A 475 18.30 22.47 20.55
N PRO A 476 18.70 23.70 20.18
CA PRO A 476 19.94 23.97 19.44
C PRO A 476 21.24 23.55 20.16
N GLY A 477 21.17 23.07 21.41
CA GLY A 477 22.31 22.57 22.21
C GLY A 477 22.34 21.05 22.48
N ALA A 478 21.38 20.27 22.00
CA ALA A 478 21.27 18.83 22.36
C ALA A 478 22.19 17.90 21.54
N LEU A 479 22.88 18.41 20.53
CA LEU A 479 23.77 17.61 19.65
C LEU A 479 25.07 17.14 20.30
N SER A 480 25.35 17.48 21.56
CA SER A 480 26.58 17.03 22.23
C SER A 480 26.56 15.55 22.67
N VAL A 481 25.41 14.87 22.58
CA VAL A 481 25.26 13.46 23.04
C VAL A 481 25.07 12.44 21.90
N MET A 482 24.84 12.88 20.65
CA MET A 482 24.74 11.98 19.48
C MET A 482 25.69 12.35 18.34
N GLY A 483 26.97 12.58 18.68
CA GLY A 483 28.02 12.80 17.69
C GLY A 483 28.38 11.53 16.91
N SER A 484 27.61 11.19 15.87
CA SER A 484 28.07 10.39 14.71
C SER A 484 27.07 10.23 13.54
N SER A 485 25.78 10.59 13.66
CA SER A 485 24.80 10.32 12.57
C SER A 485 24.48 11.50 11.63
N SER A 486 25.11 12.67 11.79
CA SER A 486 24.74 13.87 11.00
C SER A 486 25.24 13.89 9.54
N ALA A 487 26.00 12.87 9.09
CA ALA A 487 26.58 12.84 7.75
C ALA A 487 25.73 12.08 6.70
N VAL A 488 24.55 11.57 7.06
CA VAL A 488 23.81 10.59 6.23
C VAL A 488 22.86 11.23 5.20
N LEU A 489 22.54 12.52 5.29
CA LEU A 489 21.48 13.15 4.48
C LEU A 489 21.94 13.79 3.15
N ALA A 490 23.24 13.78 2.80
CA ALA A 490 23.74 14.53 1.64
C ALA A 490 23.91 13.73 0.33
N HIS A 491 23.69 12.41 0.33
CA HIS A 491 23.99 11.56 -0.86
C HIS A 491 22.95 10.49 -1.18
N SER A 492 21.66 10.78 -0.99
CA SER A 492 20.56 9.91 -1.46
C SER A 492 19.89 10.46 -2.73
N GLN A 493 20.68 10.67 -3.80
CA GLN A 493 20.18 10.78 -5.17
C GLN A 493 20.69 9.62 -5.99
#